data_AF-A0AAX6IBY4-F1
#
_entry.id   AF-A0AAX6IBY4-F1
#
_cell.length_a   1.000
_cell.length_b   1.000
_cell.length_c   1.000
_cell.angle_alpha   90.00
_cell.angle_beta   90.00
_cell.angle_gamma   90.00
#
_symmetry.space_group_name_H-M   'P 1'
#
loop_
_entity.id
_entity.type
_entity.pdbx_description
1 polymer ?
#
loop_
_entity_poly.entity_id
_entity_poly.type
_entity_poly.pdbx_seq_one_letter_code
_entity_poly.pdbx_strand_id
1 'polypeptide(L)'
;MSEHTAAAQQQFESMHTPLALNLREAINSASSITQNITSELVDGQRKLLALVAENTKALNPMGTKQSYGPMAEIPEMASSVQQVEVPLDPTKELSRLISEHKFGKAFTMALQRT
;
A
#
# COMPACT_ATOMS: atom_id res chain seq x y z
N MET A 1 -46.03 -0.90 43.06
CA MET A 1 -44.63 -0.40 43.18
C MET A 1 -43.63 -1.35 42.50
N SER A 2 -43.81 -2.67 42.56
CA SER A 2 -42.96 -3.68 41.89
C SER A 2 -42.99 -3.60 40.35
N GLU A 3 -44.15 -3.33 39.75
CA GLU A 3 -44.30 -3.27 38.27
C GLU A 3 -43.50 -2.13 37.62
N HIS A 4 -43.44 -0.97 38.26
CA HIS A 4 -42.63 0.16 37.77
C HIS A 4 -41.13 -0.13 37.83
N THR A 5 -40.71 -0.99 38.77
CA THR A 5 -39.29 -1.37 38.93
C THR A 5 -38.89 -2.40 37.87
N ALA A 6 -39.77 -3.36 37.57
CA ALA A 6 -39.57 -4.34 36.51
C ALA A 6 -39.59 -3.70 35.11
N ALA A 7 -40.50 -2.75 34.86
CA ALA A 7 -40.55 -2.00 33.60
C ALA A 7 -39.28 -1.17 33.37
N ALA A 8 -38.76 -0.52 34.43
CA ALA A 8 -37.51 0.23 34.36
C ALA A 8 -36.29 -0.66 34.07
N GLN A 9 -36.22 -1.86 34.67
CA GLN A 9 -35.17 -2.84 34.37
C GLN A 9 -35.25 -3.38 32.95
N GLN A 10 -36.45 -3.73 32.47
CA GLN A 10 -36.64 -4.17 31.09
C GLN A 10 -36.29 -3.08 30.09
N GLN A 11 -36.63 -1.81 30.37
CA GLN A 11 -36.22 -0.69 29.53
C GLN A 11 -34.70 -0.49 29.53
N PHE A 12 -34.04 -0.62 30.68
CA PHE A 12 -32.59 -0.51 30.80
C PHE A 12 -31.87 -1.62 30.00
N GLU A 13 -32.28 -2.88 30.16
CA GLU A 13 -31.74 -4.02 29.40
C GLU A 13 -32.03 -3.88 27.89
N SER A 14 -33.21 -3.39 27.53
CA SER A 14 -33.60 -3.11 26.14
C SER A 14 -32.86 -1.92 25.53
N MET A 15 -32.27 -1.01 26.32
CA MET A 15 -31.48 0.11 25.81
C MET A 15 -30.02 -0.28 25.52
N HIS A 16 -29.47 -1.28 26.22
CA HIS A 16 -28.11 -1.75 25.99
C HIS A 16 -28.00 -2.78 24.85
N THR A 17 -29.11 -3.47 24.54
CA THR A 17 -29.16 -4.49 23.49
C THR A 17 -28.98 -3.93 22.06
N PRO A 18 -29.61 -2.81 21.64
CA PRO A 18 -29.51 -2.27 20.29
C PRO A 18 -28.11 -1.76 19.97
N LEU A 19 -27.44 -1.12 20.93
CA LEU A 19 -26.08 -0.63 20.74
C LEU A 19 -25.09 -1.79 20.58
N ALA A 20 -25.21 -2.82 21.41
CA ALA A 20 -24.38 -4.02 21.30
C ALA A 20 -24.59 -4.75 19.96
N LEU A 21 -25.83 -4.79 19.48
CA LEU A 21 -26.19 -5.39 18.19
C LEU A 21 -25.60 -4.57 17.03
N ASN A 22 -25.77 -3.24 17.04
CA ASN A 22 -25.19 -2.33 16.04
C ASN A 22 -23.66 -2.42 16.01
N LEU A 23 -23.00 -2.50 17.17
CA LEU A 23 -21.55 -2.67 17.24
C LEU A 23 -21.09 -3.99 16.62
N ARG A 24 -21.80 -5.08 16.91
CA ARG A 24 -21.51 -6.39 16.32
C ARG A 24 -21.71 -6.39 14.81
N GLU A 25 -22.77 -5.76 14.31
CA GLU A 25 -22.98 -5.60 12.87
C GLU A 25 -21.91 -4.72 12.23
N ALA A 26 -21.52 -3.61 12.87
CA ALA A 26 -20.45 -2.75 12.39
C ALA A 26 -19.10 -3.49 12.32
N ILE A 27 -18.77 -4.28 13.34
CA ILE A 27 -17.57 -5.13 13.37
C ILE A 27 -17.61 -6.17 12.23
N ASN A 28 -18.73 -6.86 12.07
CA ASN A 28 -18.89 -7.86 11.00
C ASN A 28 -18.79 -7.22 9.62
N SER A 29 -19.38 -6.04 9.42
CA SER A 29 -19.31 -5.28 8.17
C SER A 29 -17.87 -4.85 7.87
N ALA A 30 -17.17 -4.27 8.85
CA ALA A 30 -15.77 -3.88 8.71
C ALA A 30 -14.86 -5.09 8.41
N SER A 31 -15.12 -6.24 9.05
CA SER A 31 -14.39 -7.48 8.79
C SER A 31 -14.62 -7.98 7.37
N SER A 32 -15.87 -7.96 6.89
CA SER A 32 -16.24 -8.35 5.52
C SER A 32 -15.55 -7.45 4.48
N ILE A 33 -15.56 -6.13 4.70
CA ILE A 33 -14.88 -5.15 3.84
C ILE A 33 -13.37 -5.45 3.78
N THR A 34 -12.74 -5.71 4.93
CA THR A 34 -11.30 -5.99 4.99
C THR A 34 -10.94 -7.28 4.27
N GLN A 35 -11.76 -8.33 4.43
CA GLN A 35 -11.59 -9.59 3.71
C GLN A 35 -11.74 -9.39 2.19
N ASN A 36 -12.72 -8.59 1.75
CA ASN A 36 -12.90 -8.26 0.34
C ASN A 36 -11.70 -7.51 -0.23
N ILE A 37 -11.21 -6.47 0.45
CA ILE A 37 -10.02 -5.72 0.05
C ILE A 37 -8.80 -6.65 -0.04
N THR A 38 -8.64 -7.56 0.92
CA THR A 38 -7.53 -8.52 0.91
C THR A 38 -7.61 -9.45 -0.30
N SER A 39 -8.80 -9.95 -0.62
CA SER A 39 -9.03 -10.78 -1.81
C SER A 39 -8.72 -10.01 -3.10
N GLU A 40 -9.24 -8.79 -3.23
CA GLU A 40 -9.02 -7.93 -4.40
C GLU A 40 -7.54 -7.53 -4.54
N LEU A 41 -6.82 -7.32 -3.44
CA LEU A 41 -5.38 -7.03 -3.47
C LEU A 41 -4.58 -8.23 -4.00
N VAL A 42 -4.86 -9.43 -3.50
CA VAL A 42 -4.21 -10.67 -3.98
C VAL A 42 -4.54 -10.92 -5.45
N ASP A 43 -5.79 -10.70 -5.86
CA ASP A 43 -6.19 -10.82 -7.26
C ASP A 43 -5.52 -9.78 -8.15
N GLY A 44 -5.44 -8.52 -7.71
CA GLY A 44 -4.72 -7.46 -8.39
C GLY A 44 -3.23 -7.76 -8.56
N GLN A 45 -2.58 -8.29 -7.52
CA GLN A 45 -1.19 -8.76 -7.59
C GLN A 45 -1.02 -9.88 -8.62
N ARG A 46 -1.93 -10.85 -8.66
CA ARG A 46 -1.91 -11.93 -9.65
C ARG A 46 -2.09 -11.40 -11.08
N LYS A 47 -3.03 -10.47 -11.29
CA LYS A 47 -3.26 -9.83 -12.60
C LYS A 47 -2.03 -9.06 -13.07
N LEU A 48 -1.40 -8.28 -12.19
CA LEU A 48 -0.15 -7.59 -12.52
C LEU A 48 0.98 -8.55 -12.86
N LEU A 49 1.12 -9.65 -12.10
CA LEU A 49 2.11 -10.68 -12.39
C LEU A 49 1.85 -11.36 -13.73
N ALA A 50 0.59 -11.65 -14.06
CA ALA A 50 0.20 -12.22 -15.35
C ALA A 50 0.53 -11.26 -16.51
N LEU A 51 0.24 -9.96 -16.37
CA LEU A 51 0.58 -8.95 -17.37
C LEU A 51 2.10 -8.84 -17.59
N VAL A 52 2.91 -8.86 -16.52
CA VAL A 52 4.38 -8.86 -16.65
C VAL A 52 4.88 -10.17 -17.27
N ALA A 53 4.31 -11.31 -16.90
CA ALA A 53 4.66 -12.61 -17.48
C ALA A 53 4.29 -12.70 -18.98
N GLU A 54 3.18 -12.12 -19.40
CA GLU A 54 2.78 -12.04 -20.81
C GLU A 54 3.66 -11.04 -21.58
N ASN A 55 4.00 -9.90 -20.98
CA ASN A 55 4.87 -8.90 -21.61
C ASN A 55 6.33 -9.41 -21.78
N THR A 56 6.81 -10.25 -20.85
CA THR A 56 8.10 -10.95 -20.96
C THR A 56 8.09 -12.13 -21.94
N LYS A 57 6.90 -12.63 -22.31
CA LYS A 57 6.73 -13.64 -23.38
C LYS A 57 6.64 -13.01 -24.77
N ALA A 58 6.16 -11.77 -24.88
CA ALA A 58 6.16 -10.99 -26.13
C ALA A 58 7.54 -10.38 -26.47
N LEU A 59 8.36 -10.13 -25.46
CA LEU A 59 9.75 -9.66 -25.60
C LEU A 59 10.74 -10.81 -25.38
N ASN A 60 10.74 -11.82 -26.26
CA ASN A 60 11.96 -12.57 -26.60
C ASN A 60 11.69 -13.64 -27.68
N PRO A 61 12.34 -13.48 -28.84
CA PRO A 61 12.93 -14.61 -29.53
C PRO A 61 14.43 -14.35 -29.77
N MET A 62 15.23 -14.09 -28.73
CA MET A 62 16.70 -14.21 -28.71
C MET A 62 17.18 -13.65 -27.37
N GLY A 63 17.85 -14.34 -26.46
CA GLY A 63 18.63 -15.56 -26.55
C GLY A 63 19.41 -15.63 -25.24
N THR A 64 19.19 -16.71 -24.49
CA THR A 64 20.22 -17.47 -23.78
C THR A 64 21.20 -16.77 -22.82
N LYS A 65 21.15 -17.25 -21.55
CA LYS A 65 22.15 -17.19 -20.45
C LYS A 65 22.01 -15.92 -19.60
N GLN A 66 21.80 -15.97 -18.28
CA GLN A 66 22.62 -16.60 -17.25
C GLN A 66 21.72 -16.97 -16.05
N SER A 67 21.50 -18.26 -15.79
CA SER A 67 22.19 -19.07 -14.76
C SER A 67 22.30 -18.41 -13.37
N TYR A 68 21.53 -18.96 -12.45
CA TYR A 68 21.59 -18.81 -10.99
C TYR A 68 23.00 -18.77 -10.41
N GLY A 69 23.21 -17.93 -9.38
CA GLY A 69 24.36 -17.97 -8.47
C GLY A 69 24.26 -16.88 -7.38
N PRO A 70 24.31 -17.22 -6.07
CA PRO A 70 24.06 -16.29 -4.98
C PRO A 70 25.34 -15.67 -4.40
N MET A 71 25.16 -14.61 -3.60
CA MET A 71 26.08 -14.00 -2.64
C MET A 71 26.83 -12.74 -3.08
N ALA A 72 26.56 -11.70 -2.28
CA ALA A 72 27.51 -10.72 -1.76
C ALA A 72 28.37 -9.95 -2.77
N GLU A 73 28.08 -8.66 -2.90
CA GLU A 73 28.94 -7.64 -2.28
C GLU A 73 28.37 -6.24 -2.56
N ILE A 74 28.19 -5.50 -1.46
CA ILE A 74 28.04 -4.05 -1.45
C ILE A 74 29.40 -3.49 -1.91
N PRO A 75 29.44 -2.50 -2.80
CA PRO A 75 30.27 -1.35 -2.44
C PRO A 75 29.50 -0.04 -2.56
N GLU A 76 29.20 0.52 -1.39
CA GLU A 76 29.11 1.95 -1.18
C GLU A 76 30.43 2.58 -1.65
N MET A 77 30.33 3.77 -2.25
CA MET A 77 31.35 4.81 -2.16
C MET A 77 32.68 4.54 -2.87
N ALA A 78 32.73 4.84 -4.17
CA ALA A 78 33.74 5.74 -4.76
C ALA A 78 33.73 5.66 -6.29
N SER A 79 33.01 6.57 -6.93
CA SER A 79 33.63 7.35 -8.00
C SER A 79 32.83 8.62 -8.21
N SER A 80 33.10 9.58 -7.32
CA SER A 80 32.95 10.99 -7.63
C SER A 80 33.75 11.34 -8.90
N VAL A 81 33.40 12.48 -9.49
CA VAL A 81 34.00 13.08 -10.70
C VAL A 81 33.35 12.64 -12.02
N GLN A 82 32.09 13.03 -12.20
CA GLN A 82 31.80 13.88 -13.35
C GLN A 82 30.75 14.90 -12.95
N GLN A 83 31.25 16.03 -12.43
CA GLN A 83 30.53 17.29 -12.46
C GLN A 83 30.31 17.64 -13.93
N VAL A 84 29.12 17.33 -14.45
CA VAL A 84 28.56 18.06 -15.59
C VAL A 84 27.13 18.34 -15.21
N GLU A 85 26.92 19.62 -14.94
CA GLU A 85 25.71 20.41 -14.91
C GLU A 85 24.79 20.10 -16.11
N VAL A 86 24.19 18.90 -16.10
CA VAL A 86 23.02 18.59 -16.91
C VAL A 86 21.83 18.82 -15.98
N PRO A 87 20.83 19.65 -16.36
CA PRO A 87 19.64 19.87 -15.56
C PRO A 87 19.12 18.52 -15.07
N LEU A 88 19.31 18.24 -13.78
CA LEU A 88 18.96 16.95 -13.22
C LEU A 88 17.49 16.77 -13.55
N ASP A 89 17.17 15.72 -14.32
CA ASP A 89 15.83 15.55 -14.85
C ASP A 89 14.87 15.77 -13.67
N PRO A 90 13.89 16.65 -13.84
CA PRO A 90 12.94 16.97 -12.81
C PRO A 90 12.45 15.72 -12.02
N THR A 91 12.28 14.60 -12.71
CA THR A 91 11.85 13.32 -12.15
C THR A 91 12.93 12.63 -11.32
N LYS A 92 14.20 12.70 -11.74
CA LYS A 92 15.34 12.11 -10.99
C LYS A 92 15.53 12.80 -9.64
N GLU A 93 15.35 14.11 -9.61
CA GLU A 93 15.44 14.88 -8.37
C GLU A 93 14.28 14.56 -7.40
N LEU A 94 13.06 14.37 -7.90
CA LEU A 94 11.95 13.88 -7.07
C LEU A 94 12.24 12.49 -6.50
N SER A 95 12.72 11.55 -7.33
CA SER A 95 13.09 10.21 -6.88
C SER A 95 14.20 10.24 -5.82
N ARG A 96 15.17 11.14 -5.98
CA ARG A 96 16.23 11.36 -4.98
C ARG A 96 15.66 11.89 -3.67
N LEU A 97 14.78 12.90 -3.71
CA LEU A 97 14.16 13.48 -2.51
C LEU A 97 13.26 12.48 -1.77
N ILE A 98 12.56 11.60 -2.49
CA ILE A 98 11.78 10.51 -1.90
C ILE A 98 12.71 9.49 -1.22
N SER A 99 13.80 9.12 -1.87
CA SER A 99 14.81 8.19 -1.33
C SER A 99 15.53 8.75 -0.11
N GLU A 100 15.70 10.07 -0.03
CA GLU A 100 16.25 10.77 1.13
C GLU A 100 15.21 11.08 2.22
N HIS A 101 13.97 10.59 2.09
CA HIS A 101 12.85 10.83 3.00
C HIS A 101 12.51 12.33 3.16
N LYS A 102 12.92 13.17 2.22
CA LYS A 102 12.69 14.62 2.19
C LYS A 102 11.35 14.94 1.53
N PHE A 103 10.29 14.33 2.05
CA PHE A 103 8.94 14.41 1.48
C PHE A 103 8.42 15.84 1.32
N GLY A 104 8.74 16.74 2.26
CA GLY A 104 8.35 18.15 2.14
C GLY A 104 8.96 18.85 0.92
N LYS A 105 10.25 18.60 0.63
CA LYS A 105 10.93 19.16 -0.55
C LYS A 105 10.45 18.49 -1.84
N ALA A 106 10.22 17.17 -1.81
CA ALA A 106 9.64 16.44 -2.94
C ALA A 106 8.23 16.97 -3.29
N PHE A 107 7.40 17.25 -2.27
CA PHE A 107 6.06 17.78 -2.44
C PHE A 107 6.06 19.17 -3.09
N THR A 108 6.85 20.11 -2.57
CA THR A 108 6.95 21.46 -3.15
C THR A 108 7.46 21.41 -4.60
N MET A 109 8.44 20.55 -4.88
CA MET A 109 8.99 20.40 -6.22
C MET A 109 8.01 19.78 -7.21
N ALA A 110 7.18 18.82 -6.77
CA ALA A 110 6.12 18.26 -7.59
C ALA A 110 5.03 19.31 -7.89
N LEU A 111 4.70 20.14 -6.90
CA LEU A 111 3.69 21.20 -7.04
C LEU A 111 4.10 22.28 -8.04
N GLN A 112 5.38 22.65 -8.08
CA GLN A 112 5.92 23.65 -9.01
C GLN A 112 5.93 23.22 -10.49
N ARG A 113 5.50 21.99 -10.81
CA ARG A 113 5.43 21.47 -12.18
C ARG A 113 4.02 21.31 -12.74
N THR A 114 3.00 21.69 -11.98
CA THR A 114 1.62 21.78 -12.48
C THR A 114 1.39 23.18 -13.03
#